data_AF-A0A1M6PI32-F1
#
_entry.id   AF-A0A1M6PI32-F1
#
_cell.length_a   1.000
_cell.length_b   1.000
_cell.length_c   1.000
_cell.angle_alpha   90.00
_cell.angle_beta   90.00
_cell.angle_gamma   90.00
#
_symmetry.space_group_name_H-M   'P 1'
#
loop_
_entity.id
_entity.type
_entity.pdbx_description
1 polymer ?
#
loop_
_entity_poly.entity_id
_entity_poly.type
_entity_poly.pdbx_seq_one_letter_code
_entity_poly.pdbx_strand_id
1 'polypeptide(L)'
;MEKKDAYVVKMQAKLDEWSADIDRLEAKAKNAKADAQINYREQIEELQARRKLARERLMKMRESGTDAWADLKTGFEQAVDSLGDAIKAAKSRF
;
A
#
# COMPACT_ATOMS: atom_id res chain seq x y z
N MET A 1 0.70 13.52 -20.81
CA MET A 1 0.98 12.07 -20.83
C MET A 1 2.24 11.76 -20.03
N GLU A 2 3.44 12.23 -20.41
CA GLU A 2 4.69 11.85 -19.71
C GLU A 2 4.69 12.05 -18.18
N LYS A 3 4.18 13.18 -17.67
CA LYS A 3 4.06 13.42 -16.21
C LYS A 3 3.14 12.42 -15.51
N LYS A 4 2.09 11.98 -16.20
CA LYS A 4 1.12 10.99 -15.73
C LYS A 4 1.79 9.62 -15.63
N ASP A 5 2.45 9.19 -16.70
CA ASP A 5 3.08 7.88 -16.78
C ASP A 5 4.24 7.75 -15.79
N ALA A 6 5.09 8.78 -15.70
CA ALA A 6 6.16 8.83 -14.71
C ALA A 6 5.63 8.76 -13.27
N TYR A 7 4.50 9.42 -12.98
CA TYR A 7 3.84 9.33 -11.69
C TYR A 7 3.32 7.92 -11.41
N VAL A 8 2.65 7.29 -12.39
CA VAL A 8 2.16 5.90 -12.25
C VAL A 8 3.31 4.94 -11.95
N VAL A 9 4.41 5.02 -12.70
CA VAL A 9 5.59 4.16 -12.51
C VAL A 9 6.20 4.36 -11.11
N LYS A 10 6.36 5.61 -10.67
CA LYS A 10 6.88 5.92 -9.33
C LYS A 10 6.00 5.32 -8.24
N MET A 11 4.68 5.44 -8.38
CA MET A 11 3.73 4.95 -7.39
C MET A 11 3.62 3.43 -7.40
N GLN A 12 3.73 2.79 -8.56
CA GLN A 12 3.81 1.34 -8.68
C GLN A 12 5.04 0.81 -7.92
N ALA A 13 6.21 1.40 -8.15
CA ALA A 13 7.44 1.02 -7.43
C ALA A 13 7.29 1.15 -5.91
N LYS A 14 6.64 2.21 -5.42
CA LYS A 14 6.36 2.41 -3.99
C LYS A 14 5.43 1.33 -3.42
N LEU A 15 4.39 0.93 -4.16
CA LEU A 15 3.49 -0.15 -3.74
C LEU A 15 4.18 -1.53 -3.77
N ASP A 16 5.17 -1.71 -4.64
CA ASP A 16 5.98 -2.93 -4.71
C ASP A 16 6.98 -3.00 -3.54
N GLU A 17 7.63 -1.88 -3.19
CA GLU A 17 8.44 -1.76 -1.96
C GLU A 17 7.63 -2.15 -0.71
N TRP A 18 6.43 -1.59 -0.59
CA TRP A 18 5.53 -1.89 0.52
C TRP A 18 5.00 -3.31 0.51
N SER A 19 4.94 -3.97 -0.65
CA SER A 19 4.65 -5.40 -0.70
C SER A 19 5.74 -6.20 -0.02
N ALA A 20 7.00 -5.93 -0.36
CA ALA A 20 8.13 -6.61 0.26
C ALA A 20 8.18 -6.36 1.78
N ASP A 21 7.80 -5.16 2.23
CA ASP A 21 7.69 -4.86 3.66
C ASP A 21 6.58 -5.64 4.36
N ILE A 22 5.39 -5.73 3.77
CA ILE A 22 4.27 -6.51 4.30
C ILE A 22 4.64 -7.99 4.34
N ASP A 23 5.28 -8.52 3.30
CA ASP A 23 5.73 -9.92 3.25
C ASP A 23 6.77 -10.20 4.35
N ARG A 24 7.66 -9.24 4.64
CA ARG A 24 8.60 -9.33 5.76
C ARG A 24 7.89 -9.32 7.12
N LEU A 25 6.88 -8.47 7.30
CA LEU A 25 6.07 -8.44 8.52
C LEU A 25 5.31 -9.77 8.71
N GLU A 26 4.79 -10.35 7.63
CA GLU A 26 4.12 -11.65 7.65
C GLU A 26 5.07 -12.78 8.07
N ALA A 27 6.29 -12.79 7.52
CA ALA A 27 7.31 -13.75 7.93
C ALA A 27 7.68 -13.61 9.41
N LYS A 28 7.80 -12.38 9.93
CA LYS A 28 8.03 -12.13 11.37
C LYS A 28 6.85 -12.62 12.21
N ALA A 29 5.61 -12.34 11.80
CA ALA A 29 4.40 -12.76 12.51
C ALA A 29 4.30 -14.27 12.67
N LYS A 30 4.69 -15.03 11.62
CA LYS A 30 4.70 -16.51 11.64
C LYS A 30 5.65 -17.10 12.69
N ASN A 31 6.67 -16.36 13.11
CA ASN A 31 7.64 -16.77 14.13
C ASN A 31 7.30 -16.25 15.53
N ALA A 32 6.21 -15.49 15.69
CA ALA A 32 5.78 -14.94 16.97
C ALA A 32 5.02 -15.98 17.83
N LYS A 33 4.89 -15.72 19.14
CA LYS A 33 4.04 -16.51 20.04
C LYS A 33 2.57 -16.44 19.59
N ALA A 34 1.79 -17.47 19.89
CA ALA A 34 0.40 -17.64 19.40
C ALA A 34 -0.50 -16.39 19.58
N ASP A 35 -0.49 -15.76 20.75
CA ASP A 35 -1.32 -14.56 21.01
C ASP A 35 -0.86 -13.33 20.19
N ALA A 36 0.46 -13.17 20.04
CA ALA A 36 1.02 -12.10 19.22
C ALA A 36 0.77 -12.36 17.74
N GLN A 37 0.81 -13.62 17.31
CA GLN A 37 0.55 -14.04 15.93
C GLN A 37 -0.86 -13.66 15.47
N ILE A 38 -1.89 -13.78 16.32
CA ILE A 38 -3.27 -13.40 15.99
C ILE A 38 -3.36 -11.89 15.73
N ASN A 39 -2.88 -11.07 16.67
CA ASN A 39 -2.91 -9.61 16.57
C ASN A 39 -2.09 -9.10 15.36
N TYR A 40 -0.99 -9.77 15.05
CA TYR A 40 -0.15 -9.46 13.91
C TYR A 40 -0.82 -9.83 12.58
N ARG A 41 -1.49 -10.97 12.52
CA ARG A 41 -2.20 -11.40 11.32
C ARG A 41 -3.28 -10.40 10.93
N GLU A 42 -4.10 -9.94 11.88
CA GLU A 42 -5.14 -8.93 11.61
C GLU A 42 -4.55 -7.62 11.05
N GLN A 43 -3.46 -7.13 11.65
CA GLN A 43 -2.77 -5.94 11.15
C GLN A 43 -2.20 -6.16 9.74
N ILE A 44 -1.62 -7.32 9.47
CA ILE A 44 -1.06 -7.65 8.14
C ILE A 44 -2.17 -7.75 7.10
N GLU A 45 -3.29 -8.39 7.41
CA GLU A 45 -4.45 -8.49 6.52
C GLU A 45 -5.00 -7.10 6.16
N GLU A 46 -5.06 -6.19 7.13
CA GLU A 46 -5.45 -4.80 6.89
C GLU A 46 -4.46 -4.09 5.94
N LEU A 47 -3.15 -4.24 6.16
CA LEU A 47 -2.13 -3.67 5.28
C LEU A 47 -2.23 -4.23 3.86
N GLN A 48 -2.45 -5.54 3.71
CA GLN A 48 -2.63 -6.19 2.42
C GLN A 48 -3.86 -5.66 1.69
N ALA A 49 -4.99 -5.48 2.39
CA ALA A 49 -6.22 -4.93 1.84
C ALA A 49 -6.05 -3.47 1.38
N ARG A 50 -5.44 -2.63 2.22
CA ARG A 50 -5.13 -1.22 1.87
C ARG A 50 -4.20 -1.12 0.66
N ARG A 51 -3.17 -1.97 0.59
CA ARG A 51 -2.27 -2.07 -0.57
C ARG A 51 -3.01 -2.48 -1.85
N LYS A 52 -3.88 -3.50 -1.77
CA LYS A 52 -4.68 -3.96 -2.91
C LYS A 52 -5.56 -2.82 -3.45
N LEU A 53 -6.25 -2.12 -2.56
CA LEU A 53 -7.08 -0.98 -2.92
C LEU A 53 -6.26 0.15 -3.57
N ALA A 54 -5.07 0.45 -3.04
CA ALA A 54 -4.18 1.44 -3.64
C ALA A 54 -3.74 1.02 -5.06
N ARG A 55 -3.37 -0.25 -5.29
CA ARG A 55 -3.04 -0.75 -6.64
C ARG A 55 -4.21 -0.64 -7.60
N GLU A 56 -5.41 -1.01 -7.18
CA GLU A 56 -6.62 -0.88 -8.00
C GLU A 56 -6.90 0.57 -8.39
N ARG A 57 -6.75 1.50 -7.44
CA ARG A 57 -6.89 2.95 -7.71
C ARG A 57 -5.81 3.44 -8.68
N LEU A 58 -4.57 2.99 -8.53
CA LEU A 58 -3.47 3.35 -9.44
C LEU A 58 -3.74 2.89 -10.87
N MET A 59 -4.27 1.68 -11.06
CA MET A 59 -4.65 1.16 -12.37
C MET A 59 -5.78 1.98 -13.00
N LYS A 60 -6.85 2.27 -12.26
CA LYS A 60 -7.94 3.14 -12.73
C LYS A 60 -7.44 4.53 -13.14
N MET A 61 -6.53 5.07 -12.36
CA MET A 61 -5.91 6.37 -12.60
C MET A 61 -5.01 6.34 -13.85
N ARG A 62 -4.28 5.24 -14.10
CA ARG A 62 -3.53 5.02 -15.35
C ARG A 62 -4.47 5.01 -16.56
N GLU A 63 -5.66 4.42 -16.44
CA GLU A 63 -6.63 4.29 -17.53
C GLU A 63 -7.49 5.56 -17.73
N SER A 64 -7.51 6.50 -16.77
CA SER A 64 -8.37 7.68 -16.83
C SER A 64 -7.93 8.72 -17.86
N GLY A 65 -8.88 9.48 -18.39
CA GLY A 65 -8.56 10.72 -19.13
C GLY A 65 -7.89 11.77 -18.24
N THR A 66 -7.34 12.82 -18.86
CA THR A 66 -6.65 13.92 -18.17
C THR A 66 -7.56 14.67 -17.20
N ASP A 67 -8.86 14.77 -17.52
CA ASP A 67 -9.84 15.53 -16.72
C ASP A 67 -10.16 14.84 -15.39
N ALA A 68 -10.21 13.50 -15.37
CA ALA A 68 -10.44 12.72 -14.16
C ALA A 68 -9.16 12.44 -13.36
N TRP A 69 -7.99 12.71 -13.94
CA TRP A 69 -6.70 12.36 -13.34
C TRP A 69 -6.45 13.10 -12.01
N ALA A 70 -6.78 14.39 -11.94
CA ALA A 70 -6.49 15.22 -10.76
C ALA A 70 -7.26 14.74 -9.52
N ASP A 71 -8.55 14.44 -9.68
CA ASP A 71 -9.40 13.96 -8.60
C ASP A 71 -8.99 12.56 -8.14
N LEU A 72 -8.72 11.66 -9.09
CA LEU A 72 -8.25 10.30 -8.80
C LEU A 72 -6.88 10.32 -8.12
N LYS A 73 -5.98 11.23 -8.53
CA LYS A 73 -4.67 11.42 -7.90
C LYS A 73 -4.81 11.80 -6.44
N THR A 74 -5.70 12.75 -6.12
CA THR A 74 -5.91 13.19 -4.74
C THR A 74 -6.40 12.04 -3.85
N GLY A 75 -7.42 11.30 -4.30
CA GLY A 75 -7.93 10.14 -3.53
C GLY A 75 -6.95 8.96 -3.46
N PHE A 76 -6.03 8.85 -4.43
CA PHE A 76 -4.95 7.89 -4.41
C PHE A 76 -3.84 8.29 -3.43
N GLU A 77 -3.41 9.56 -3.42
CA GLU A 77 -2.38 10.08 -2.50
C GLU A 77 -2.79 9.88 -1.04
N GLN A 78 -4.05 10.21 -0.68
CA GLN A 78 -4.58 9.96 0.66
C GLN A 78 -4.51 8.49 1.06
N ALA A 79 -4.84 7.57 0.14
CA ALA A 79 -4.79 6.13 0.41
C ALA A 79 -3.37 5.62 0.59
N VAL A 80 -2.45 6.10 -0.25
CA VAL A 80 -1.03 5.74 -0.18
C VAL A 80 -0.40 6.29 1.09
N ASP A 81 -0.68 7.54 1.47
CA ASP A 81 -0.13 8.12 2.69
C ASP A 81 -0.62 7.36 3.94
N SER A 82 -1.91 7.07 4.02
CA SER A 82 -2.48 6.26 5.10
C SER A 82 -1.89 4.84 5.17
N LEU A 83 -1.65 4.19 4.02
CA LEU A 83 -0.98 2.90 3.96
C LEU A 83 0.48 3.01 4.42
N GLY A 84 1.20 4.04 3.99
CA GLY A 84 2.59 4.26 4.37
C GLY A 84 2.75 4.44 5.87
N ASP A 85 1.86 5.19 6.51
CA ASP A 85 1.88 5.39 7.95
C ASP A 85 1.51 4.11 8.71
N ALA A 86 0.55 3.33 8.21
CA ALA A 86 0.22 2.02 8.78
C ALA A 86 1.40 1.03 8.68
N ILE A 87 2.13 1.00 7.56
CA ILE A 87 3.33 0.17 7.41
C ILE A 87 4.44 0.61 8.35
N LYS A 88 4.70 1.92 8.48
CA LYS A 88 5.69 2.44 9.44
C LYS A 88 5.32 2.05 10.87
N ALA A 89 4.06 2.22 11.25
CA ALA A 89 3.56 1.83 12.56
C ALA A 89 3.73 0.33 12.81
N ALA A 90 3.39 -0.52 11.83
CA ALA A 90 3.61 -1.96 11.94
C ALA A 90 5.11 -2.27 12.10
N LYS A 91 5.98 -1.75 11.24
CA LYS A 91 7.44 -1.93 11.35
C LYS A 91 8.01 -1.51 12.71
N SER A 92 7.45 -0.50 13.37
CA SER A 92 7.90 -0.07 14.71
C SER A 92 7.49 -1.03 15.85
N ARG A 93 6.48 -1.88 15.62
CA ARG A 93 5.92 -2.80 16.61
C ARG A 93 6.47 -4.24 16.49
N PHE A 94 7.17 -4.55 15.41
CA PHE A 94 7.67 -5.89 15.01
C PHE A 94 9.20 -5.95 14.96
#